data_AF-A0A4Z2B9U1-F1
#
_entry.id   AF-A0A4Z2B9U1-F1
#
_cell.length_a   1.000
_cell.length_b   1.000
_cell.length_c   1.000
_cell.angle_alpha   90.00
_cell.angle_beta   90.00
_cell.angle_gamma   90.00
#
_symmetry.space_group_name_H-M   'P 1'
#
loop_
_entity.id
_entity.type
_entity.pdbx_description
1 polymer ?
#
loop_
_entity_poly.entity_id
_entity_poly.type
_entity_poly.pdbx_seq_one_letter_code
_entity_poly.pdbx_strand_id
1 'polypeptide(L)'
;MKTLVITSLLAMWLVAAVAWTSASRVIARSLPDKDLNGYISDHSESRRDVREAPLEDETPMSPIAGGNGTDLPTCLLCVCLTGSVYCEEVLPLMTSVPTLPKETAYLYARFNMIEKIRNGDFADIVTLKRIDLTGNQISEIEDGAFSKLTLLEDLNLSENRLVKLPMLPDKLTYFNANNNHLKTRGVKANAFKKMTKLRNLLLADNRLEAVPFIPDSVRIVHLQNNNITEVNVNTFCKSNDTYYLRPSLSEVRLDGNPVVLSKYHDSFTCMNVLPVGKYR
;
A
#
# COMPACT_ATOMS: atom_id res chain seq x y z
N MET A 1 -73.28 -4.21 7.91
CA MET A 1 -73.33 -4.32 6.44
C MET A 1 -71.93 -4.73 6.00
N LYS A 2 -71.70 -6.05 5.79
CA LYS A 2 -71.68 -6.75 4.49
C LYS A 2 -70.55 -6.22 3.58
N THR A 3 -69.63 -6.99 2.98
CA THR A 3 -69.20 -8.41 3.00
C THR A 3 -68.16 -8.56 1.86
N LEU A 4 -67.12 -9.38 2.06
CA LEU A 4 -66.37 -10.23 1.08
C LEU A 4 -65.70 -9.55 -0.14
N VAL A 5 -64.50 -9.94 -0.58
CA VAL A 5 -64.01 -11.24 -1.13
C VAL A 5 -62.46 -11.20 -0.99
N ILE A 6 -61.69 -12.10 -0.36
CA ILE A 6 -61.50 -13.56 -0.35
C ILE A 6 -60.84 -14.15 -1.63
N THR A 7 -59.64 -14.72 -1.44
CA THR A 7 -58.96 -15.82 -2.18
C THR A 7 -58.35 -15.55 -3.57
N SER A 8 -57.27 -16.21 -4.03
CA SER A 8 -56.24 -17.08 -3.43
C SER A 8 -55.32 -17.64 -4.54
N LEU A 9 -54.07 -17.98 -4.16
CA LEU A 9 -53.29 -19.16 -4.56
C LEU A 9 -52.66 -19.27 -5.99
N LEU A 10 -51.34 -19.49 -5.91
CA LEU A 10 -50.49 -20.49 -6.59
C LEU A 10 -50.04 -20.38 -8.06
N ALA A 11 -48.70 -20.37 -8.18
CA ALA A 11 -47.81 -21.35 -8.84
C ALA A 11 -46.91 -20.66 -9.89
N MET A 12 -45.60 -20.47 -9.66
CA MET A 12 -44.48 -21.43 -9.61
C MET A 12 -44.02 -21.89 -11.02
N TRP A 13 -42.69 -21.95 -11.21
CA TRP A 13 -41.88 -22.40 -12.36
C TRP A 13 -41.57 -21.28 -13.40
N LEU A 14 -40.31 -20.96 -13.76
CA LEU A 14 -39.21 -21.85 -14.15
C LEU A 14 -37.81 -21.36 -13.72
N VAL A 15 -36.98 -22.37 -13.42
CA VAL A 15 -35.52 -22.34 -13.28
C VAL A 15 -34.86 -22.29 -14.66
N ALA A 16 -33.81 -21.49 -14.82
CA ALA A 16 -32.79 -21.73 -15.83
C ALA A 16 -31.40 -21.45 -15.22
N ALA A 17 -30.71 -22.55 -14.89
CA ALA A 17 -29.31 -22.58 -14.58
C ALA A 17 -28.49 -22.42 -15.88
N VAL A 18 -27.45 -21.59 -15.85
CA VAL A 18 -26.35 -21.68 -16.81
C VAL A 18 -25.09 -21.99 -16.01
N ALA A 19 -24.63 -23.22 -16.17
CA ALA A 19 -23.42 -23.76 -15.59
C ALA A 19 -22.19 -23.18 -16.30
N TRP A 20 -21.28 -22.56 -15.55
CA TRP A 20 -19.90 -22.37 -15.98
C TRP A 20 -19.02 -23.34 -15.19
N THR A 21 -18.82 -24.52 -15.78
CA THR A 21 -17.79 -25.46 -15.37
C THR A 21 -16.65 -25.37 -16.38
N SER A 22 -15.49 -24.87 -15.96
CA SER A 22 -14.22 -25.12 -16.64
C SER A 22 -13.30 -25.87 -15.66
N ALA A 23 -13.54 -27.18 -15.58
CA ALA A 23 -12.59 -28.12 -15.02
C ALA A 23 -11.45 -28.32 -16.02
N SER A 24 -10.24 -27.88 -15.66
CA SER A 24 -9.02 -28.27 -16.35
C SER A 24 -8.73 -29.74 -16.05
N ARG A 25 -9.12 -30.62 -16.97
CA ARG A 25 -8.73 -32.04 -16.95
C ARG A 25 -7.27 -32.17 -17.40
N VAL A 26 -6.49 -32.76 -16.50
CA VAL A 26 -5.23 -33.45 -16.72
C VAL A 26 -5.36 -34.41 -17.91
N ILE A 27 -4.48 -34.27 -18.89
CA ILE A 27 -4.22 -35.30 -19.90
C ILE A 27 -2.91 -35.98 -19.52
N ALA A 28 -3.02 -37.11 -18.83
CA ALA A 28 -1.96 -38.10 -18.76
C ALA A 28 -1.88 -38.79 -20.12
N ARG A 29 -0.78 -38.59 -20.85
CA ARG A 29 -0.41 -39.43 -22.00
C ARG A 29 0.51 -40.54 -21.49
N SER A 30 -0.05 -41.73 -21.39
CA SER A 30 0.66 -43.00 -21.32
C SER A 30 1.09 -43.43 -22.73
N LEU A 31 2.36 -43.83 -22.88
CA LEU A 31 2.90 -44.62 -23.99
C LEU A 31 4.02 -45.53 -23.44
N PRO A 32 4.31 -46.67 -24.09
CA PRO A 32 4.33 -47.96 -23.42
C PRO A 32 5.74 -48.56 -23.23
N ASP A 33 5.81 -49.54 -22.32
CA ASP A 33 6.90 -50.51 -22.18
C ASP A 33 7.23 -51.19 -23.52
N LYS A 34 8.52 -51.26 -23.82
CA LYS A 34 9.09 -52.25 -24.72
C LYS A 34 10.42 -52.71 -24.16
N ASP A 35 10.41 -53.97 -23.73
CA ASP A 35 11.58 -54.81 -23.53
C ASP A 35 12.50 -54.77 -24.76
N LEU A 36 13.81 -54.66 -24.52
CA LEU A 36 14.80 -55.35 -25.34
C LEU A 36 15.98 -55.77 -24.47
N ASN A 37 16.11 -57.09 -24.35
CA ASN A 37 17.23 -57.82 -23.77
C ASN A 37 18.57 -57.50 -24.44
N GLY A 38 19.62 -57.56 -23.61
CA GLY A 38 20.88 -58.22 -23.96
C GLY A 38 22.01 -57.31 -24.42
N TYR A 39 23.04 -57.17 -23.58
CA TYR A 39 24.37 -57.69 -23.90
C TYR A 39 25.19 -57.81 -22.61
N ILE A 40 25.66 -59.03 -22.37
CA ILE A 40 26.59 -59.46 -21.33
C ILE A 40 28.01 -59.08 -21.76
N SER A 41 28.82 -58.55 -20.84
CA SER A 41 30.23 -58.94 -20.74
C SER A 41 30.77 -58.60 -19.35
N ASP A 42 31.13 -59.67 -18.63
CA ASP A 42 31.92 -59.72 -17.42
C ASP A 42 33.24 -58.94 -17.53
N HIS A 43 33.66 -58.32 -16.44
CA HIS A 43 35.05 -58.42 -16.00
C HIS A 43 35.14 -58.39 -14.47
N SER A 44 35.75 -59.46 -13.97
CA SER A 44 36.03 -59.83 -12.59
C SER A 44 37.15 -59.00 -11.93
N GLU A 45 36.96 -58.80 -10.62
CA GLU A 45 37.97 -58.79 -9.55
C GLU A 45 39.16 -57.81 -9.56
N SER A 46 39.18 -56.93 -8.54
CA SER A 46 40.38 -56.77 -7.71
C SER A 46 40.00 -56.28 -6.31
N ARG A 47 40.14 -57.19 -5.32
CA ARG A 47 40.11 -56.89 -3.89
C ARG A 47 41.32 -56.02 -3.52
N ARG A 48 41.10 -54.93 -2.79
CA ARG A 48 42.10 -54.40 -1.85
C ARG A 48 41.41 -54.03 -0.54
N ASP A 49 41.87 -54.70 0.50
CA ASP A 49 41.65 -54.37 1.90
C ASP A 49 41.96 -52.90 2.18
N VAL A 50 40.98 -52.18 2.72
CA VAL A 50 41.24 -50.94 3.46
C VAL A 50 40.60 -51.09 4.83
N ARG A 51 41.46 -50.98 5.83
CA ARG A 51 41.22 -51.19 7.26
C ARG A 51 40.15 -50.23 7.79
N GLU A 52 39.23 -50.78 8.60
CA GLU A 52 38.29 -50.04 9.44
C GLU A 52 39.03 -49.11 10.41
N ALA A 53 38.62 -47.84 10.43
CA ALA A 53 38.99 -46.86 11.45
C ALA A 53 37.86 -46.74 12.48
N PRO A 54 38.14 -46.45 13.77
CA PRO A 54 37.16 -46.55 14.83
C PRO A 54 36.13 -45.41 14.79
N LEU A 55 34.90 -45.75 15.20
CA LEU A 55 33.78 -44.85 15.41
C LEU A 55 34.14 -43.75 16.43
N GLU A 56 34.14 -42.50 15.99
CA GLU A 56 34.09 -41.35 16.88
C GLU A 56 32.62 -41.04 17.24
N ASP A 57 32.46 -40.70 18.51
CA ASP A 57 31.22 -40.56 19.29
C ASP A 57 30.36 -39.38 18.78
N GLU A 58 29.36 -39.67 17.94
CA GLU A 58 28.33 -38.70 17.53
C GLU A 58 27.40 -38.41 18.72
N THR A 59 27.71 -37.33 19.46
CA THR A 59 26.80 -36.76 20.45
C THR A 59 25.47 -36.39 19.79
N PRO A 60 24.29 -36.71 20.36
CA PRO A 60 23.02 -36.41 19.70
C PRO A 60 22.78 -34.91 19.65
N MET A 61 22.70 -34.38 18.43
CA MET A 61 22.20 -33.04 18.15
C MET A 61 20.87 -32.85 18.86
N SER A 62 20.84 -31.91 19.80
CA SER A 62 19.60 -31.49 20.47
C SER A 62 18.58 -31.02 19.43
N PRO A 63 17.27 -31.29 19.62
CA PRO A 63 16.27 -30.83 18.67
C PRO A 63 16.27 -29.30 18.64
N ILE A 64 16.52 -28.73 17.46
CA ILE A 64 16.34 -27.30 17.22
C ILE A 64 14.88 -26.98 17.50
N ALA A 65 14.65 -26.34 18.63
CA ALA A 65 13.35 -25.85 19.04
C ALA A 65 12.92 -24.71 18.12
N GLY A 66 11.76 -24.88 17.48
CA GLY A 66 10.82 -23.79 17.19
C GLY A 66 11.33 -22.66 16.30
N GLY A 67 11.62 -22.96 15.03
CA GLY A 67 11.53 -21.95 13.99
C GLY A 67 10.06 -21.63 13.72
N ASN A 68 9.56 -20.51 14.24
CA ASN A 68 8.30 -19.95 13.76
C ASN A 68 8.45 -19.74 12.24
N GLY A 69 7.50 -20.22 11.44
CA GLY A 69 7.48 -20.08 9.98
C GLY A 69 7.29 -18.64 9.48
N THR A 70 7.77 -17.64 10.22
CA THR A 70 7.65 -16.21 9.96
C THR A 70 8.92 -15.57 9.39
N ASP A 71 10.04 -16.28 9.39
CA ASP A 71 11.34 -15.76 8.92
C ASP A 71 11.72 -16.31 7.53
N LEU A 72 10.75 -16.35 6.62
CA LEU A 72 11.09 -16.58 5.22
C LEU A 72 11.79 -15.31 4.69
N PRO A 73 12.97 -15.42 4.05
CA PRO A 73 13.66 -14.24 3.53
C PRO A 73 12.71 -13.46 2.63
N THR A 74 12.59 -12.14 2.85
CA THR A 74 11.70 -11.28 2.03
C THR A 74 11.90 -11.49 0.54
N CYS A 75 13.14 -11.74 0.11
CA CYS A 75 13.50 -11.97 -1.29
C CYS A 75 13.12 -13.37 -1.84
N LEU A 76 12.49 -14.22 -1.03
CA LEU A 76 11.92 -15.49 -1.46
C LEU A 76 10.43 -15.36 -1.78
N LEU A 77 9.75 -14.40 -1.16
CA LEU A 77 8.34 -14.03 -1.44
C LEU A 77 8.25 -12.86 -2.43
N CYS A 78 9.23 -11.97 -2.39
CA CYS A 78 9.29 -10.75 -3.18
C CYS A 78 10.50 -10.78 -4.11
N VAL A 79 10.50 -9.92 -5.13
CA VAL A 79 11.63 -9.74 -6.03
C VAL A 79 12.54 -8.64 -5.50
N CYS A 80 13.78 -8.97 -5.14
CA CYS A 80 14.79 -8.02 -4.68
C CYS A 80 15.80 -7.72 -5.80
N LEU A 81 15.90 -6.45 -6.20
CA LEU A 81 16.83 -5.95 -7.22
C LEU A 81 17.58 -4.75 -6.68
N THR A 82 18.89 -4.86 -6.48
CA THR A 82 19.83 -3.79 -6.09
C THR A 82 19.18 -2.61 -5.37
N GLY A 83 18.89 -2.78 -4.07
CA GLY A 83 18.29 -1.73 -3.23
C GLY A 83 16.79 -1.48 -3.47
N SER A 84 16.11 -2.31 -4.24
CA SER A 84 14.67 -2.25 -4.48
C SER A 84 14.02 -3.59 -4.12
N VAL A 85 12.86 -3.55 -3.46
CA VAL A 85 12.07 -4.73 -3.09
C VAL A 85 10.68 -4.58 -3.68
N TYR A 86 10.28 -5.55 -4.51
CA TYR A 86 8.99 -5.61 -5.19
C TYR A 86 8.16 -6.78 -4.64
N CYS A 87 7.16 -6.45 -3.85
CA CYS A 87 6.19 -7.34 -3.21
C CYS A 87 4.78 -7.01 -3.71
N GLU A 88 4.55 -6.94 -5.02
CA GLU A 88 3.22 -6.64 -5.56
C GLU A 88 2.38 -7.92 -5.63
N GLU A 89 1.20 -7.90 -4.99
CA GLU A 89 0.21 -9.00 -5.03
C GLU A 89 0.83 -10.39 -4.80
N VAL A 90 1.61 -10.56 -3.74
CA VAL A 90 2.32 -11.82 -3.49
C VAL A 90 1.36 -12.92 -3.01
N LEU A 91 1.71 -14.19 -3.23
CA LEU A 91 0.92 -15.35 -2.79
C LEU A 91 1.74 -16.18 -1.79
N PRO A 92 1.28 -16.35 -0.53
CA PRO A 92 0.06 -15.79 0.06
C PRO A 92 0.15 -14.27 0.26
N LEU A 93 -1.01 -13.59 0.25
CA LEU A 93 -1.07 -12.13 0.43
C LEU A 93 -0.49 -11.72 1.77
N MET A 94 0.36 -10.69 1.75
CA MET A 94 1.02 -10.20 2.95
C MET A 94 0.08 -9.39 3.84
N THR A 95 0.04 -9.72 5.13
CA THR A 95 -0.76 -9.02 6.15
C THR A 95 0.07 -8.02 6.99
N SER A 96 1.39 -8.07 6.87
CA SER A 96 2.33 -7.17 7.55
C SER A 96 3.52 -6.84 6.65
N VAL A 97 4.23 -5.77 6.97
CA VAL A 97 5.51 -5.44 6.33
C VAL A 97 6.52 -6.56 6.66
N PRO A 98 7.25 -7.10 5.67
CA PRO A 98 8.21 -8.18 5.88
C PRO A 98 9.57 -7.59 6.28
N THR A 99 10.48 -8.42 6.79
CA THR A 99 11.81 -7.96 7.20
C THR A 99 12.67 -7.57 5.98
N LEU A 100 12.84 -6.27 5.75
CA LEU A 100 13.52 -5.76 4.56
C LEU A 100 15.06 -5.83 4.70
N PRO A 101 15.81 -6.03 3.59
CA PRO A 101 17.24 -5.79 3.56
C PRO A 101 17.58 -4.36 3.98
N LYS A 102 18.67 -4.15 4.74
CA LYS A 102 19.05 -2.84 5.32
C LYS A 102 19.42 -1.80 4.25
N GLU A 103 19.84 -2.25 3.09
CA GLU A 103 20.24 -1.44 1.95
C GLU A 103 19.05 -1.07 1.04
N THR A 104 17.82 -1.43 1.42
CA THR A 104 16.62 -1.15 0.62
C THR A 104 16.35 0.36 0.55
N ALA A 105 16.46 0.92 -0.65
CA ALA A 105 16.11 2.30 -0.98
C ALA A 105 14.67 2.45 -1.50
N TYR A 106 14.11 1.41 -2.12
CA TYR A 106 12.78 1.45 -2.73
C TYR A 106 11.96 0.23 -2.33
N LEU A 107 10.78 0.45 -1.75
CA LEU A 107 9.82 -0.60 -1.45
C LEU A 107 8.54 -0.41 -2.25
N TYR A 108 8.12 -1.46 -2.96
CA TYR A 108 6.84 -1.54 -3.66
C TYR A 108 6.07 -2.74 -3.13
N ALA A 109 5.14 -2.53 -2.21
CA ALA A 109 4.34 -3.58 -1.59
C ALA A 109 2.83 -3.33 -1.81
N ARG A 110 2.47 -3.20 -3.09
CA ARG A 110 1.13 -2.84 -3.55
C ARG A 110 0.17 -4.04 -3.54
N PHE A 111 -1.12 -3.76 -3.41
CA PHE A 111 -2.20 -4.74 -3.60
C PHE A 111 -2.04 -6.00 -2.73
N ASN A 112 -1.65 -5.80 -1.47
CA ASN A 112 -1.62 -6.86 -0.45
C ASN A 112 -2.72 -6.62 0.61
N MET A 113 -2.62 -7.30 1.74
CA MET A 113 -3.57 -7.20 2.85
C MET A 113 -2.92 -6.59 4.10
N ILE A 114 -1.93 -5.70 3.96
CA ILE A 114 -1.24 -5.11 5.11
C ILE A 114 -2.24 -4.25 5.89
N GLU A 115 -2.42 -4.54 7.18
CA GLU A 115 -3.45 -3.88 8.02
C GLU A 115 -2.88 -2.78 8.92
N LYS A 116 -1.62 -2.94 9.34
CA LYS A 116 -0.96 -2.06 10.31
C LYS A 116 0.52 -1.90 9.99
N ILE A 117 1.02 -0.68 10.18
CA ILE A 117 2.46 -0.39 10.18
C ILE A 117 2.88 -0.07 11.62
N ARG A 118 3.84 -0.83 12.13
CA ARG A 118 4.41 -0.67 13.47
C ARG A 118 5.65 0.22 13.45
N ASN A 119 6.02 0.75 14.61
CA ASN A 119 7.19 1.61 14.75
C ASN A 119 8.50 0.91 14.29
N GLY A 120 8.60 -0.40 14.52
CA GLY A 120 9.78 -1.20 14.18
C GLY A 120 9.91 -1.59 12.70
N ASP A 121 8.83 -1.53 11.92
CA ASP A 121 8.80 -2.14 10.57
C ASP A 121 9.82 -1.52 9.61
N PHE A 122 10.14 -0.22 9.80
CA PHE A 122 11.11 0.52 8.99
C PHE A 122 12.27 1.10 9.78
N ALA A 123 12.40 0.79 11.07
CA ALA A 123 13.31 1.49 11.98
C ALA A 123 14.79 1.40 11.56
N ASP A 124 15.21 0.25 11.01
CA ASP A 124 16.59 -0.04 10.64
C ASP A 124 16.92 0.28 9.17
N ILE A 125 15.93 0.61 8.34
CA ILE A 125 16.11 0.85 6.90
C ILE A 125 16.17 2.35 6.60
N VAL A 126 17.16 3.02 7.18
CA VAL A 126 17.37 4.49 7.05
C VAL A 126 17.70 4.95 5.62
N THR A 127 17.97 3.99 4.72
CA THR A 127 18.29 4.21 3.30
C THR A 127 17.05 4.38 2.42
N LEU A 128 15.84 4.09 2.94
CA LEU A 128 14.58 4.22 2.19
C LEU A 128 14.34 5.64 1.69
N LYS A 129 14.10 5.72 0.38
CA LYS A 129 13.75 6.95 -0.35
C LYS A 129 12.31 6.93 -0.84
N ARG A 130 11.77 5.75 -1.16
CA ARG A 130 10.39 5.57 -1.60
C ARG A 130 9.74 4.37 -0.93
N ILE A 131 8.50 4.57 -0.49
CA ILE A 131 7.61 3.52 -0.01
C ILE A 131 6.30 3.64 -0.76
N ASP A 132 5.90 2.55 -1.41
CA ASP A 132 4.60 2.43 -2.06
C ASP A 132 3.81 1.26 -1.45
N LEU A 133 2.73 1.60 -0.75
CA LEU A 133 1.82 0.68 -0.07
C LEU A 133 0.39 0.83 -0.60
N THR A 134 0.25 1.22 -1.86
CA THR A 134 -1.05 1.41 -2.52
C THR A 134 -1.89 0.13 -2.47
N GLY A 135 -3.20 0.27 -2.24
CA GLY A 135 -4.15 -0.84 -2.37
C GLY A 135 -4.00 -1.89 -1.27
N ASN A 136 -3.67 -1.47 -0.05
CA ASN A 136 -3.62 -2.34 1.13
C ASN A 136 -4.83 -2.11 2.05
N GLN A 137 -4.82 -2.69 3.24
CA GLN A 137 -5.89 -2.53 4.24
C GLN A 137 -5.44 -1.70 5.45
N ILE A 138 -4.45 -0.82 5.25
CA ILE A 138 -3.78 -0.13 6.35
C ILE A 138 -4.76 0.81 7.02
N SER A 139 -5.11 0.51 8.26
CA SER A 139 -6.04 1.30 9.08
C SER A 139 -5.31 2.04 10.21
N GLU A 140 -4.16 1.53 10.63
CA GLU A 140 -3.33 2.09 11.69
C GLU A 140 -1.87 2.18 11.28
N ILE A 141 -1.26 3.34 11.53
CA ILE A 141 0.19 3.53 11.48
C ILE A 141 0.60 4.08 12.84
N GLU A 142 1.53 3.39 13.49
CA GLU A 142 2.02 3.80 14.81
C GLU A 142 2.80 5.12 14.73
N ASP A 143 2.69 5.92 15.79
CA ASP A 143 3.44 7.16 15.90
C ASP A 143 4.94 6.84 15.88
N GLY A 144 5.66 7.48 14.95
CA GLY A 144 7.09 7.30 14.78
C GLY A 144 7.51 6.21 13.79
N ALA A 145 6.58 5.47 13.17
CA ALA A 145 6.91 4.42 12.19
C ALA A 145 7.79 4.87 11.01
N PHE A 146 7.71 6.16 10.64
CA PHE A 146 8.56 6.75 9.61
C PHE A 146 9.64 7.69 10.17
N SER A 147 9.76 7.84 11.49
CA SER A 147 10.59 8.88 12.11
C SER A 147 12.09 8.76 11.82
N LYS A 148 12.57 7.53 11.59
CA LYS A 148 13.98 7.24 11.27
C LYS A 148 14.31 7.40 9.79
N LEU A 149 13.29 7.51 8.93
CA LEU A 149 13.44 7.55 7.48
C LEU A 149 13.78 8.96 6.98
N THR A 150 14.99 9.41 7.35
CA THR A 150 15.46 10.77 7.07
C THR A 150 15.70 11.06 5.58
N LEU A 151 15.76 10.02 4.74
CA LEU A 151 15.93 10.12 3.30
C LEU A 151 14.63 9.88 2.52
N LEU A 152 13.49 9.67 3.20
CA LEU A 152 12.22 9.39 2.53
C LEU A 152 11.72 10.62 1.78
N GLU A 153 11.60 10.49 0.46
CA GLU A 153 11.19 11.54 -0.47
C GLU A 153 9.80 11.28 -1.05
N ASP A 154 9.38 10.02 -1.10
CA ASP A 154 8.12 9.60 -1.71
C ASP A 154 7.40 8.58 -0.84
N LEU A 155 6.19 8.91 -0.43
CA LEU A 155 5.33 8.03 0.36
C LEU A 155 3.94 7.97 -0.27
N ASN A 156 3.59 6.78 -0.74
CA ASN A 156 2.28 6.48 -1.28
C ASN A 156 1.53 5.50 -0.37
N LEU A 157 0.44 5.99 0.23
CA LEU A 157 -0.50 5.30 1.10
C LEU A 157 -1.92 5.35 0.51
N SER A 158 -2.05 5.57 -0.80
CA SER A 158 -3.37 5.63 -1.44
C SER A 158 -4.10 4.30 -1.39
N GLU A 159 -5.42 4.34 -1.50
CA GLU A 159 -6.28 3.14 -1.51
C GLU A 159 -6.07 2.27 -0.26
N ASN A 160 -6.19 2.90 0.91
CA ASN A 160 -6.07 2.27 2.22
C ASN A 160 -7.27 2.65 3.10
N ARG A 161 -7.21 2.35 4.41
CA ARG A 161 -8.32 2.58 5.36
C ARG A 161 -7.94 3.57 6.46
N LEU A 162 -6.99 4.47 6.19
CA LEU A 162 -6.46 5.40 7.17
C LEU A 162 -7.52 6.39 7.64
N VAL A 163 -7.67 6.49 8.96
CA VAL A 163 -8.51 7.52 9.61
C VAL A 163 -7.72 8.68 10.18
N LYS A 164 -6.41 8.49 10.40
CA LYS A 164 -5.45 9.47 10.91
C LYS A 164 -4.11 9.35 10.19
N LEU A 165 -3.41 10.46 10.04
CA LEU A 165 -2.03 10.47 9.53
C LEU A 165 -1.03 10.33 10.68
N PRO A 166 0.06 9.56 10.48
CA PRO A 166 1.17 9.49 11.43
C PRO A 166 2.02 10.76 11.36
N MET A 167 3.07 10.82 12.18
CA MET A 167 4.14 11.81 11.99
C MET A 167 4.92 11.49 10.71
N LEU A 168 4.83 12.39 9.73
CA LEU A 168 5.46 12.24 8.43
C LEU A 168 6.88 12.81 8.42
N PRO A 169 7.82 12.25 7.63
CA PRO A 169 9.18 12.77 7.51
C PRO A 169 9.25 14.14 6.83
N ASP A 170 10.17 14.99 7.28
CA ASP A 170 10.31 16.38 6.80
C ASP A 170 10.86 16.51 5.37
N LYS A 171 11.46 15.45 4.81
CA LYS A 171 12.11 15.44 3.48
C LYS A 171 11.19 15.05 2.34
N LEU A 172 9.93 14.71 2.62
CA LEU A 172 8.97 14.32 1.60
C LEU A 172 8.85 15.38 0.50
N THR A 173 8.87 14.90 -0.75
CA THR A 173 8.64 15.66 -1.97
C THR A 173 7.31 15.28 -2.62
N TYR A 174 6.86 14.04 -2.39
CA TYR A 174 5.59 13.50 -2.85
C TYR A 174 4.91 12.77 -1.69
N PHE A 175 3.65 13.12 -1.42
CA PHE A 175 2.82 12.40 -0.46
C PHE A 175 1.44 12.16 -1.06
N ASN A 176 1.04 10.89 -1.10
CA ASN A 176 -0.27 10.47 -1.58
C ASN A 176 -0.98 9.64 -0.52
N ALA A 177 -2.15 10.11 -0.08
CA ALA A 177 -3.08 9.36 0.76
C ALA A 177 -4.51 9.49 0.21
N ASN A 178 -4.64 9.54 -1.12
CA ASN A 178 -5.93 9.48 -1.81
C ASN A 178 -6.71 8.21 -1.41
N ASN A 179 -8.04 8.23 -1.55
CA ASN A 179 -8.89 7.05 -1.36
C ASN A 179 -8.68 6.40 0.02
N ASN A 180 -8.79 7.22 1.07
CA ASN A 180 -8.71 6.79 2.45
C ASN A 180 -9.96 7.26 3.23
N HIS A 181 -9.93 7.22 4.56
CA HIS A 181 -11.04 7.64 5.41
C HIS A 181 -10.64 8.82 6.31
N LEU A 182 -9.68 9.64 5.86
CA LEU A 182 -9.13 10.73 6.64
C LEU A 182 -10.20 11.80 6.88
N LYS A 183 -10.39 12.15 8.15
CA LYS A 183 -11.14 13.32 8.59
C LYS A 183 -10.17 14.43 8.99
N THR A 184 -10.63 15.68 9.01
CA THR A 184 -9.80 16.83 9.44
C THR A 184 -9.14 16.59 10.81
N ARG A 185 -9.87 15.97 11.76
CA ARG A 185 -9.34 15.63 13.10
C ARG A 185 -8.21 14.60 13.08
N GLY A 186 -8.14 13.78 12.03
CA GLY A 186 -7.07 12.81 11.82
C GLY A 186 -5.82 13.40 11.20
N VAL A 187 -5.87 14.66 10.73
CA VAL A 187 -4.73 15.40 10.17
C VAL A 187 -4.35 16.51 11.14
N LYS A 188 -3.21 16.35 11.83
CA LYS A 188 -2.73 17.38 12.76
C LYS A 188 -2.51 18.70 12.01
N ALA A 189 -2.85 19.84 12.63
CA ALA A 189 -2.74 21.16 11.99
C ALA A 189 -1.32 21.50 11.49
N ASN A 190 -0.30 20.92 12.12
CA ASN A 190 1.10 21.08 11.77
C ASN A 190 1.70 19.89 10.99
N ALA A 191 0.89 18.93 10.53
CA ALA A 191 1.35 17.69 9.91
C ALA A 191 2.31 17.92 8.74
N PHE A 192 2.07 18.95 7.93
CA PHE A 192 2.88 19.27 6.75
C PHE A 192 3.82 20.48 6.97
N LYS A 193 3.75 21.16 8.12
CA LYS A 193 4.38 22.48 8.35
C LYS A 193 5.89 22.49 8.08
N LYS A 194 6.58 21.39 8.36
CA LYS A 194 8.04 21.26 8.23
C LYS A 194 8.51 20.83 6.83
N MET A 195 7.59 20.42 5.96
CA MET A 195 7.92 19.84 4.65
C MET A 195 8.22 20.93 3.62
N THR A 196 9.42 21.51 3.70
CA THR A 196 9.86 22.62 2.83
C THR A 196 10.16 22.22 1.39
N LYS A 197 10.13 20.92 1.08
CA LYS A 197 10.38 20.37 -0.27
C LYS A 197 9.19 19.64 -0.86
N LEU A 198 8.06 19.57 -0.16
CA LEU A 198 6.86 18.87 -0.63
C LEU A 198 6.33 19.58 -1.88
N ARG A 199 6.19 18.86 -2.99
CA ARG A 199 5.67 19.36 -4.26
C ARG A 199 4.27 18.84 -4.54
N ASN A 200 4.00 17.58 -4.21
CA ASN A 200 2.72 16.95 -4.50
C ASN A 200 2.08 16.49 -3.20
N LEU A 201 0.89 17.01 -2.91
CA LEU A 201 0.08 16.64 -1.77
C LEU A 201 -1.28 16.15 -2.26
N LEU A 202 -1.47 14.84 -2.23
CA LEU A 202 -2.68 14.20 -2.75
C LEU A 202 -3.48 13.61 -1.59
N LEU A 203 -4.67 14.18 -1.35
CA LEU A 203 -5.60 13.84 -0.28
C LEU A 203 -7.05 13.75 -0.79
N ALA A 204 -7.22 13.45 -2.08
CA ALA A 204 -8.51 13.27 -2.73
C ALA A 204 -9.27 12.06 -2.17
N ASP A 205 -10.58 12.02 -2.39
CA ASP A 205 -11.42 10.86 -2.07
C ASP A 205 -11.28 10.44 -0.60
N ASN A 206 -11.45 11.41 0.28
CA ASN A 206 -11.36 11.27 1.74
C ASN A 206 -12.61 11.90 2.39
N ARG A 207 -12.56 12.18 3.68
CA ARG A 207 -13.67 12.75 4.46
C ARG A 207 -13.23 14.04 5.17
N LEU A 208 -12.32 14.80 4.57
CA LEU A 208 -11.83 16.07 5.12
C LEU A 208 -12.95 17.10 5.11
N GLU A 209 -13.16 17.78 6.22
CA GLU A 209 -14.18 18.83 6.40
C GLU A 209 -13.59 20.23 6.18
N ALA A 210 -12.26 20.35 6.19
CA ALA A 210 -11.51 21.58 5.99
C ALA A 210 -10.18 21.29 5.29
N VAL A 211 -9.65 22.29 4.60
CA VAL A 211 -8.33 22.21 3.96
C VAL A 211 -7.23 22.20 5.02
N PRO A 212 -6.32 21.21 5.03
CA PRO A 212 -5.17 21.21 5.94
C PRO A 212 -4.16 22.29 5.55
N PHE A 213 -3.22 22.61 6.45
CA PHE A 213 -2.15 23.55 6.13
C PHE A 213 -1.34 23.05 4.91
N ILE A 214 -1.23 23.90 3.88
CA ILE A 214 -0.50 23.60 2.64
C ILE A 214 0.84 24.35 2.64
N PRO A 215 2.00 23.67 2.69
CA PRO A 215 3.31 24.32 2.64
C PRO A 215 3.55 25.14 1.37
N ASP A 216 4.34 26.21 1.48
CA ASP A 216 4.68 27.13 0.37
C ASP A 216 5.35 26.41 -0.82
N SER A 217 6.05 25.29 -0.58
CA SER A 217 6.73 24.51 -1.61
C SER A 217 5.80 23.70 -2.53
N VAL A 218 4.55 23.49 -2.12
CA VAL A 218 3.61 22.62 -2.82
C VAL A 218 3.22 23.23 -4.16
N ARG A 219 3.21 22.38 -5.19
CA ARG A 219 2.86 22.72 -6.56
C ARG A 219 1.51 22.16 -6.97
N ILE A 220 1.21 20.94 -6.52
CA ILE A 220 -0.02 20.22 -6.85
C ILE A 220 -0.71 19.82 -5.55
N VAL A 221 -1.96 20.25 -5.40
CA VAL A 221 -2.83 19.89 -4.28
C VAL A 221 -4.10 19.27 -4.82
N HIS A 222 -4.34 18.00 -4.46
CA HIS A 222 -5.57 17.29 -4.78
C HIS A 222 -6.38 17.07 -3.52
N LEU A 223 -7.55 17.71 -3.45
CA LEU A 223 -8.51 17.63 -2.34
C LEU A 223 -9.92 17.33 -2.84
N GLN A 224 -10.07 16.90 -4.10
CA GLN A 224 -11.37 16.59 -4.68
C GLN A 224 -12.07 15.46 -3.92
N ASN A 225 -13.40 15.41 -4.01
CA ASN A 225 -14.24 14.39 -3.39
C ASN A 225 -13.98 14.24 -1.88
N ASN A 226 -13.98 15.37 -1.17
CA ASN A 226 -13.97 15.43 0.29
C ASN A 226 -15.28 16.08 0.78
N ASN A 227 -15.36 16.39 2.08
CA ASN A 227 -16.50 17.08 2.69
C ASN A 227 -16.15 18.53 3.07
N ILE A 228 -15.27 19.19 2.31
CA ILE A 228 -14.82 20.54 2.63
C ILE A 228 -15.97 21.52 2.42
N THR A 229 -16.36 22.21 3.49
CA THR A 229 -17.52 23.12 3.47
C THR A 229 -17.11 24.59 3.34
N GLU A 230 -15.92 24.93 3.82
CA GLU A 230 -15.41 26.30 3.84
C GLU A 230 -13.90 26.35 3.57
N VAL A 231 -13.46 27.51 3.08
CA VAL A 231 -12.07 27.91 2.92
C VAL A 231 -11.92 29.27 3.63
N ASN A 232 -10.75 29.57 4.20
CA ASN A 232 -10.50 30.87 4.82
C ASN A 232 -9.48 31.67 4.00
N VAL A 233 -9.38 32.99 4.26
CA VAL A 233 -8.44 33.89 3.55
C VAL A 233 -6.97 33.45 3.67
N ASN A 234 -6.65 32.71 4.74
CA ASN A 234 -5.33 32.21 5.06
C ASN A 234 -5.07 30.77 4.61
N THR A 235 -5.99 30.16 3.84
CA THR A 235 -5.88 28.73 3.49
C THR A 235 -4.79 28.51 2.46
N PHE A 236 -4.79 29.36 1.42
CA PHE A 236 -3.75 29.36 0.39
C PHE A 236 -2.90 30.61 0.45
N CYS A 237 -3.47 31.77 0.81
CA CYS A 237 -2.78 33.06 0.88
C CYS A 237 -2.43 33.45 2.32
N LYS A 238 -1.75 34.59 2.48
CA LYS A 238 -1.41 35.18 3.80
C LYS A 238 -2.05 36.57 3.88
N SER A 239 -3.12 36.70 4.65
CA SER A 239 -3.90 37.94 4.74
C SER A 239 -3.12 39.11 5.34
N ASN A 240 -2.01 38.83 6.04
CA ASN A 240 -1.13 39.84 6.61
C ASN A 240 -0.05 40.33 5.63
N ASP A 241 0.07 39.73 4.45
CA ASP A 241 1.09 40.08 3.46
C ASP A 241 0.45 40.16 2.06
N THR A 242 0.17 41.39 1.63
CA THR A 242 -0.44 41.67 0.32
C THR A 242 0.50 41.40 -0.86
N TYR A 243 1.80 41.23 -0.62
CA TYR A 243 2.80 40.87 -1.63
C TYR A 243 3.06 39.37 -1.67
N TYR A 244 2.42 38.59 -0.80
CA TYR A 244 2.58 37.15 -0.77
C TYR A 244 1.96 36.53 -2.03
N LEU A 245 2.82 35.91 -2.84
CA LEU A 245 2.45 35.20 -4.05
C LEU A 245 2.89 33.73 -3.97
N ARG A 246 2.09 32.85 -4.57
CA ARG A 246 2.35 31.41 -4.70
C ARG A 246 2.51 31.00 -6.16
N PRO A 247 3.54 31.49 -6.87
CA PRO A 247 3.71 31.18 -8.28
C PRO A 247 4.02 29.70 -8.55
N SER A 248 4.51 28.97 -7.54
CA SER A 248 4.80 27.54 -7.66
C SER A 248 3.55 26.65 -7.59
N LEU A 249 2.44 27.15 -7.03
CA LEU A 249 1.19 26.40 -6.91
C LEU A 249 0.50 26.40 -8.27
N SER A 250 0.62 25.30 -8.99
CA SER A 250 0.19 25.15 -10.39
C SER A 250 -1.13 24.42 -10.54
N GLU A 251 -1.56 23.65 -9.55
CA GLU A 251 -2.81 22.92 -9.61
C GLU A 251 -3.43 22.77 -8.22
N VAL A 252 -4.71 23.16 -8.10
CA VAL A 252 -5.52 22.97 -6.90
C VAL A 252 -6.86 22.38 -7.31
N ARG A 253 -7.17 21.17 -6.84
CA ARG A 253 -8.45 20.51 -7.08
C ARG A 253 -9.28 20.46 -5.80
N LEU A 254 -10.46 21.06 -5.86
CA LEU A 254 -11.48 21.10 -4.81
C LEU A 254 -12.85 20.64 -5.33
N ASP A 255 -12.92 20.11 -6.55
CA ASP A 255 -14.14 19.55 -7.13
C ASP A 255 -14.72 18.42 -6.27
N GLY A 256 -16.04 18.20 -6.34
CA GLY A 256 -16.71 17.20 -5.50
C GLY A 256 -16.80 17.52 -4.01
N ASN A 257 -16.43 18.74 -3.58
CA ASN A 257 -16.65 19.24 -2.22
C ASN A 257 -17.92 20.13 -2.13
N PRO A 258 -18.58 20.22 -0.96
CA PRO A 258 -19.69 21.14 -0.73
C PRO A 258 -19.35 22.64 -0.88
N VAL A 259 -18.09 23.02 -0.68
CA VAL A 259 -17.65 24.42 -0.69
C VAL A 259 -17.95 25.13 -2.02
N VAL A 260 -18.43 26.36 -1.93
CA VAL A 260 -18.67 27.24 -3.08
C VAL A 260 -17.57 28.28 -3.14
N LEU A 261 -16.65 28.12 -4.10
CA LEU A 261 -15.40 28.87 -4.18
C LEU A 261 -15.61 30.36 -4.45
N SER A 262 -16.69 30.76 -5.11
CA SER A 262 -16.99 32.17 -5.39
C SER A 262 -17.22 33.02 -4.13
N LYS A 263 -17.57 32.40 -3.00
CA LYS A 263 -17.71 33.08 -1.71
C LYS A 263 -16.37 33.43 -1.06
N TYR A 264 -15.26 32.90 -1.58
CA TYR A 264 -13.94 32.97 -0.97
C TYR A 264 -12.88 33.51 -1.95
N HIS A 265 -13.23 34.47 -2.80
CA HIS A 265 -12.33 34.99 -3.83
C HIS A 265 -10.98 35.48 -3.27
N ASP A 266 -10.97 36.09 -2.07
CA ASP A 266 -9.77 36.61 -1.43
C ASP A 266 -8.76 35.53 -1.06
N SER A 267 -9.23 34.30 -0.80
CA SER A 267 -8.40 33.13 -0.50
C SER A 267 -7.51 32.69 -1.66
N PHE A 268 -7.73 33.21 -2.87
CA PHE A 268 -7.09 32.75 -4.10
C PHE A 268 -6.25 33.80 -4.82
N THR A 269 -6.22 35.03 -4.30
CA THR A 269 -5.60 36.20 -4.94
C THR A 269 -4.08 36.08 -5.13
N CYS A 270 -3.41 35.31 -4.26
CA CYS A 270 -1.98 35.07 -4.33
C CYS A 270 -1.56 34.02 -5.38
N MET A 271 -2.51 33.35 -6.04
CA MET A 271 -2.25 32.21 -6.92
C MET A 271 -2.34 32.60 -8.40
N ASN A 272 -1.52 31.97 -9.24
CA ASN A 272 -1.58 32.16 -10.70
C ASN A 272 -2.65 31.31 -11.38
N VAL A 273 -3.25 30.36 -10.65
CA VAL A 273 -4.28 29.46 -11.14
C VAL A 273 -5.44 29.47 -10.16
N LEU A 274 -6.66 29.43 -10.69
CA LEU A 274 -7.85 29.26 -9.88
C LEU A 274 -8.07 27.77 -9.56
N PRO A 275 -8.56 27.43 -8.35
CA PRO A 275 -8.87 26.05 -8.05
C PRO A 275 -9.97 25.48 -8.95
N VAL A 276 -9.83 24.23 -9.34
CA VAL A 276 -10.91 23.48 -10.01
C VAL A 276 -11.96 23.14 -8.96
N GLY A 277 -13.21 23.54 -9.17
CA GLY A 277 -14.30 23.27 -8.23
C GLY A 277 -15.59 24.02 -8.53
N LYS A 278 -16.50 24.02 -7.57
CA LYS A 278 -17.83 24.62 -7.70
C LYS A 278 -17.79 26.13 -7.41
N TYR A 279 -18.20 26.95 -8.38
CA TYR A 279 -18.30 28.41 -8.24
C TYR A 279 -19.75 28.94 -8.13
N ARG A 280 -20.75 28.08 -8.35
CA ARG A 280 -22.18 28.39 -8.25
C ARG A 280 -22.90 27.21 -7.61
#